data_AF-A0A258LDQ3-F1
#
_entry.id   AF-A0A258LDQ3-F1
#
_cell.length_a   1.000
_cell.length_b   1.000
_cell.length_c   1.000
_cell.angle_alpha   90.00
_cell.angle_beta   90.00
_cell.angle_gamma   90.00
#
_symmetry.space_group_name_H-M   'P 1'
#
loop_
_entity.id
_entity.type
_entity.pdbx_description
1 polymer ?
#
loop_
_entity_poly.entity_id
_entity_poly.type
_entity_poly.pdbx_seq_one_letter_code
_entity_poly.pdbx_strand_id
1 'polypeptide(L)' 'MVPAGAWFASETSGEYSYVGCTVAPGFDFTDFELAKAAELKLEYPESASLIERLCRQ' A
#
# COMPACT_ATOMS: atom_id res chain seq x y z
N MET A 1 1.01 0.77 -13.40
CA MET A 1 1.54 2.04 -12.84
C MET A 1 0.62 2.42 -11.69
N VAL A 2 1.17 2.73 -10.52
CA VAL A 2 0.38 3.22 -9.38
C VAL A 2 0.50 4.75 -9.38
N PRO A 3 -0.62 5.51 -9.42
CA PRO A 3 -0.57 6.98 -9.38
C PRO A 3 0.02 7.52 -8.07
N ALA A 4 0.68 8.67 -8.13
CA ALA A 4 1.12 9.37 -6.93
C ALA A 4 -0.09 9.73 -6.03
N GLY A 5 0.07 9.57 -4.72
CA GLY A 5 -0.98 9.82 -3.73
C GLY A 5 -2.01 8.69 -3.57
N ALA A 6 -1.89 7.59 -4.32
CA ALA A 6 -2.76 6.43 -4.14
C ALA A 6 -2.22 5.52 -3.03
N TRP A 7 -3.09 5.11 -2.09
CA TRP A 7 -2.81 3.98 -1.21
C TRP A 7 -2.68 2.70 -2.03
N PHE A 8 -1.63 1.93 -1.80
CA PHE A 8 -1.43 0.65 -2.47
C PHE A 8 -0.78 -0.38 -1.56
N ALA A 9 -1.08 -1.65 -1.84
CA ALA A 9 -0.46 -2.82 -1.25
C ALA A 9 -0.33 -3.90 -2.33
N SER A 10 0.57 -4.87 -2.13
CA SER A 10 0.79 -5.96 -3.08
C SER A 10 0.93 -7.28 -2.35
N GLU A 11 0.40 -8.35 -2.95
CA GLU A 11 0.58 -9.72 -2.49
C GLU A 11 0.89 -10.63 -3.68
N THR A 12 1.55 -11.76 -3.42
CA THR A 12 1.79 -12.79 -4.44
C THR A 12 0.51 -13.60 -4.67
N SER A 13 0.25 -14.00 -5.92
CA SER A 13 -0.83 -14.94 -6.25
C SER A 13 -0.41 -16.41 -6.16
N GLY A 14 0.87 -16.69 -5.93
CA GLY A 14 1.46 -18.02 -5.81
C GLY A 14 2.60 -18.03 -4.78
N GLU A 15 3.56 -18.95 -4.89
CA GLU A 15 4.63 -19.06 -3.89
C GLU A 15 5.56 -17.84 -3.84
N TYR A 16 5.86 -17.21 -4.98
CA TYR A 16 6.72 -16.02 -5.02
C TYR A 16 6.39 -15.10 -6.20
N SER A 17 6.79 -13.83 -6.07
CA SER A 17 6.79 -12.84 -7.13
C SER A 17 8.11 -12.07 -7.10
N TYR A 18 8.84 -12.02 -8.22
CA TYR A 18 10.04 -11.20 -8.37
C TYR A 18 9.72 -9.96 -9.20
N VAL A 19 9.89 -8.78 -8.61
CA VAL A 19 9.45 -7.51 -9.20
C VAL A 19 10.52 -6.43 -9.05
N GLY A 20 10.49 -5.48 -9.99
CA GLY A 20 11.21 -4.21 -9.87
C GLY A 20 10.22 -3.06 -9.78
N CYS A 21 10.43 -2.15 -8.83
CA CYS A 21 9.63 -0.94 -8.68
C CYS A 21 10.52 0.28 -8.94
N THR A 22 10.13 1.13 -9.88
CA THR A 22 10.81 2.39 -10.18
C THR A 22 9.89 3.54 -9.82
N VAL A 23 10.44 4.54 -9.12
CA VAL A 23 9.73 5.75 -8.72
C VAL A 23 10.42 6.95 -9.37
N ALA A 24 9.63 7.88 -9.90
CA ALA A 24 10.10 9.13 -10.50
C ALA A 24 9.15 10.28 -10.11
N PRO A 25 9.62 11.38 -9.50
CA PRO A 25 11.00 11.65 -9.02
C PRO A 25 11.54 10.58 -8.06
N GLY A 26 12.86 10.60 -7.82
CA GLY A 26 13.51 9.58 -7.00
C GLY A 26 12.87 9.45 -5.61
N PHE A 27 12.85 8.24 -5.07
CA PHE A 27 12.28 7.96 -3.75
C PHE A 27 13.02 8.73 -2.65
N ASP A 28 12.25 9.39 -1.78
CA ASP A 28 12.71 9.97 -0.52
C ASP A 28 11.81 9.49 0.63
N PHE A 29 12.38 9.30 1.82
CA PHE A 29 11.62 8.95 3.01
C PHE A 29 10.69 10.07 3.47
N THR A 30 10.98 11.33 3.13
CA THR A 30 10.06 12.45 3.39
C THR A 30 8.74 12.31 2.67
N ASP A 31 8.73 11.55 1.56
CA ASP A 31 7.56 11.35 0.70
C ASP A 31 6.90 9.98 0.96
N PHE A 32 7.46 9.18 1.88
CA PHE A 32 6.95 7.86 2.23
C PHE A 32 6.05 7.90 3.45
N GLU A 33 4.84 7.38 3.30
CA GLU A 33 3.89 7.19 4.39
C GLU A 33 3.48 5.72 4.48
N LEU A 34 3.56 5.17 5.71
CA LEU A 34 3.04 3.83 5.99
C LEU A 34 1.66 3.95 6.63
N ALA A 35 0.65 3.40 5.97
CA ALA A 35 -0.73 3.44 6.44
C ALA A 35 -0.89 2.82 7.84
N LYS A 36 -1.72 3.46 8.67
CA LYS A 36 -2.23 2.87 9.91
C LYS A 36 -3.61 2.28 9.66
N ALA A 37 -3.77 0.99 9.89
CA ALA A 37 -5.00 0.27 9.57
C ALA A 37 -6.26 0.89 10.21
N ALA A 38 -6.15 1.35 11.46
CA ALA A 38 -7.27 1.96 12.17
C ALA A 38 -7.75 3.26 11.52
N GLU A 39 -6.82 4.14 11.12
CA GLU A 39 -7.13 5.43 10.48
C GLU A 39 -7.68 5.19 9.06
N LEU A 40 -7.03 4.32 8.28
CA LEU A 40 -7.41 4.04 6.90
C LEU A 40 -8.80 3.38 6.78
N LYS A 41 -9.18 2.54 7.76
CA LYS A 41 -10.53 1.94 7.81
C LYS A 41 -11.65 2.95 8.06
N LEU A 42 -11.35 4.04 8.76
CA LEU A 42 -12.33 5.11 8.99
C LEU A 42 -12.54 5.92 7.71
N GLU A 43 -11.48 6.11 6.92
CA GLU A 43 -11.53 6.86 5.65
C GLU A 43 -12.13 6.03 4.50
N TYR A 44 -11.83 4.72 4.45
CA TYR A 44 -12.27 3.78 3.40
C TYR A 44 -13.01 2.57 3.99
N PRO A 45 -14.19 2.76 4.60
CA PRO A 45 -14.93 1.68 5.26
C PRO A 45 -15.34 0.55 4.32
N GLU A 46 -15.58 0.84 3.04
CA GLU A 46 -15.89 -0.15 2.00
C GLU A 46 -14.73 -1.13 1.74
N SER A 47 -13.49 -0.71 2.04
CA SER A 47 -12.27 -1.51 1.84
C SER A 47 -11.75 -2.14 3.14
N ALA A 48 -12.52 -2.10 4.24
CA ALA A 48 -12.04 -2.50 5.56
C ALA A 48 -11.48 -3.93 5.62
N SER A 49 -12.10 -4.88 4.91
CA SER A 49 -11.62 -6.27 4.84
C SER A 49 -10.27 -6.40 4.15
N LEU A 50 -10.04 -5.60 3.10
CA LEU A 50 -8.76 -5.55 2.39
C LEU A 50 -7.68 -4.92 3.28
N ILE A 51 -8.02 -3.83 3.98
CA ILE A 51 -7.13 -3.13 4.90
C ILE A 51 -6.72 -4.04 6.06
N GLU A 52 -7.65 -4.78 6.67
CA GLU A 52 -7.33 -5.73 7.75
C GLU A 52 -6.37 -6.85 7.33
N ARG A 53 -6.48 -7.27 6.07
CA ARG A 53 -5.69 -8.36 5.52
C ARG A 53 -4.27 -7.92 5.12
N LEU A 54 -4.14 -6.69 4.60
CA LEU A 54 -2.89 -6.20 4.00
C LEU A 54 -2.13 -5.18 4.87
N CYS A 55 -2.77 -4.57 5.87
CA CYS A 55 -2.11 -3.68 6.81
C CYS A 55 -1.72 -4.40 8.10
N ARG A 56 -0.63 -3.93 8.72
CA ARG A 56 -0.20 -4.39 10.03
C ARG A 56 -1.16 -3.87 11.12
N GLN A 57 -1.46 -4.73 12.10
CA GLN A 57 -2.25 -4.41 13.29
C GLN A 57 -1.37 -3.73 14.35
#